data_AF-A0A7C1SC84-F1
#
_entry.id   AF-A0A7C1SC84-F1
#
_cell.length_a   1.000
_cell.length_b   1.000
_cell.length_c   1.000
_cell.angle_alpha   90.00
_cell.angle_beta   90.00
_cell.angle_gamma   90.00
#
_symmetry.space_group_name_H-M   'P 1'
#
loop_
_entity.id
_entity.type
_entity.pdbx_description
1 polymer ?
#
loop_
_entity_poly.entity_id
_entity_poly.type
_entity_poly.pdbx_seq_one_letter_code
_entity_poly.pdbx_strand_id
1 'polypeptide(L)'
;MSRINLMRNRFILAFIILCLFLASIAYSGSIVNSRHDMIHVTYADPTMDIGGIPAYINDYNKEICVYCHTPHNANTMAPLWNRNTPAGPYGIYNSSATMDAATGQPNGLSLACLSCHDGTIAVDSIINQPSSGLIATPGWHYQMKLLGPDNCGLCHTGAIGSGHDSRASYLGIDLSDDHPISIDYNDLTTQFGTEFNTPPDLSRGWPGNDIKLYFGYVECPSCHDVHDPDIPPFLRISNADSALCTKCHMK
;
A
#
# COMPACT_ATOMS: atom_id res chain seq x y z
N MET A 1 38.89 45.00 12.05
CA MET A 1 38.39 43.85 11.28
C MET A 1 37.98 44.32 9.89
N SER A 2 38.56 43.76 8.82
CA SER A 2 38.36 44.26 7.45
C SER A 2 36.95 43.96 6.93
N ARG A 3 36.38 44.86 6.11
CA ARG A 3 35.06 44.71 5.47
C ARG A 3 34.89 43.38 4.72
N ILE A 4 35.99 42.79 4.27
CA ILE A 4 36.04 41.50 3.56
C ILE A 4 35.59 40.34 4.47
N ASN A 5 36.01 40.33 5.74
CA ASN A 5 35.62 39.28 6.69
C ASN A 5 34.13 39.37 7.05
N LEU A 6 33.56 40.58 7.09
CA LEU A 6 32.14 40.79 7.35
C LEU A 6 31.27 40.29 6.18
N MET A 7 31.69 40.53 4.94
CA MET A 7 30.99 40.03 3.74
C MET A 7 31.05 38.51 3.64
N ARG A 8 32.22 37.90 3.89
CA ARG A 8 32.38 36.43 3.89
C ARG A 8 31.46 35.76 4.92
N ASN A 9 31.37 36.31 6.13
CA ASN A 9 30.50 35.76 7.17
C ASN A 9 29.01 35.87 6.82
N ARG A 10 28.60 36.93 6.11
CA ARG A 10 27.21 37.10 5.64
C ARG A 10 26.85 36.10 4.54
N PHE A 11 27.77 35.82 3.61
CA PHE A 11 27.56 34.79 2.59
C PHE A 11 27.46 33.39 3.20
N ILE A 12 28.32 33.07 4.16
CA ILE A 12 28.27 31.78 4.87
C ILE A 12 26.95 31.64 5.65
N LEU A 13 26.50 32.69 6.35
CA LEU A 13 25.21 32.65 7.05
C LEU A 13 24.04 32.48 6.09
N ALA A 14 24.02 33.20 4.97
CA ALA A 14 22.96 33.08 3.97
C ALA A 14 22.92 31.69 3.33
N PHE A 15 24.09 31.09 3.06
CA PHE A 15 24.19 29.73 2.55
C PHE A 15 23.70 28.70 3.58
N ILE A 16 24.06 28.84 4.86
CA ILE A 16 23.57 27.97 5.94
C ILE A 16 22.04 28.08 6.08
N ILE A 17 21.48 29.29 6.06
CA ILE A 17 20.02 29.49 6.14
C ILE A 17 19.32 28.84 4.93
N LEU A 18 19.87 29.00 3.72
CA LEU A 18 19.33 28.37 2.51
C LEU A 18 19.38 26.83 2.60
N CYS A 19 20.48 26.25 3.09
CA CYS A 19 20.59 24.82 3.31
C CYS A 19 19.61 24.30 4.38
N LEU A 20 19.39 25.06 5.46
CA LEU A 20 18.42 24.71 6.51
C LEU A 20 16.97 24.78 6.00
N PHE A 21 16.67 25.73 5.10
CA PHE A 21 15.37 25.81 4.41
C PHE A 21 15.16 24.69 3.39
N LEU A 22 16.22 24.21 2.73
CA LEU A 22 16.14 23.08 1.80
C LEU A 22 16.07 21.72 2.50
N ALA A 23 16.65 21.59 3.70
CA ALA A 23 16.61 20.36 4.49
C ALA A 23 15.25 20.10 5.17
N SER A 24 14.37 21.09 5.24
CA SER A 24 13.07 21.00 5.93
C SER A 24 11.93 20.44 5.08
N ILE A 25 12.21 19.97 3.85
CA ILE A 25 11.19 19.49 2.90
C ILE A 25 11.29 17.99 2.59
N ALA A 26 12.11 17.23 3.32
CA ALA A 26 12.16 15.77 3.22
C ALA A 26 11.27 15.15 4.30
N TYR A 27 9.95 15.17 4.10
CA TYR A 27 9.06 14.27 4.83
C TYR A 27 9.19 12.89 4.20
N SER A 28 9.85 11.96 4.90
CA SER A 28 9.66 10.55 4.61
C SER A 28 8.33 10.17 5.24
N GLY A 29 7.40 9.64 4.43
CA GLY A 29 6.22 8.97 4.95
C GLY A 29 6.63 7.89 5.96
N SER A 30 5.80 7.72 6.99
CA SER A 30 5.96 6.69 8.01
C SER A 30 4.68 5.88 8.07
N ILE A 31 4.80 4.56 8.09
CA ILE A 31 3.64 3.68 8.24
C ILE A 31 3.25 3.46 9.70
N VAL A 32 4.00 4.03 10.66
CA VAL A 32 3.70 3.95 12.09
C VAL A 32 2.37 4.65 12.39
N ASN A 33 1.51 4.01 13.18
CA ASN A 33 0.13 4.39 13.47
C ASN A 33 -0.77 4.51 12.22
N SER A 34 -0.38 3.90 11.10
CA SER A 34 -1.24 3.78 9.91
C SER A 34 -2.07 2.48 9.95
N ARG A 35 -2.95 2.26 8.96
CA ARG A 35 -3.65 0.97 8.82
C ARG A 35 -2.73 -0.21 8.48
N HIS A 36 -1.54 0.07 7.95
CA HIS A 36 -0.49 -0.92 7.70
C HIS A 36 0.49 -1.03 8.89
N ASP A 37 0.22 -0.33 10.01
CA ASP A 37 0.89 -0.58 11.27
C ASP A 37 0.30 -1.80 11.98
N MET A 38 0.84 -2.97 11.63
CA MET A 38 0.41 -4.23 12.22
C MET A 38 0.92 -4.43 13.65
N ILE A 39 1.91 -3.64 14.11
CA ILE A 39 2.32 -3.67 15.52
C ILE A 39 1.29 -2.94 16.37
N HIS A 40 0.67 -1.87 15.87
CA HIS A 40 -0.37 -1.12 16.58
C HIS A 40 -1.60 -1.98 16.91
N VAL A 41 -1.96 -2.92 16.03
CA VAL A 41 -3.03 -3.90 16.27
C VAL A 41 -2.77 -4.69 17.57
N THR A 42 -1.51 -5.00 17.90
CA THR A 42 -1.17 -5.80 19.09
C THR A 42 -1.22 -4.98 20.39
N TYR A 43 -1.05 -3.66 20.33
CA TYR A 43 -0.73 -2.84 21.50
C TYR A 43 -1.67 -1.66 21.76
N ALA A 44 -2.58 -1.34 20.84
CA ALA A 44 -3.50 -0.23 20.97
C ALA A 44 -4.78 -0.64 21.69
N ASP A 45 -4.89 -0.13 22.92
CA ASP A 45 -6.08 0.05 23.73
C ASP A 45 -6.35 -1.00 24.84
N PRO A 46 -5.96 -0.72 26.11
CA PRO A 46 -6.37 -1.51 27.27
C PRO A 46 -7.87 -1.42 27.60
N THR A 47 -8.64 -0.58 26.90
CA THR A 47 -10.12 -0.53 26.93
C THR A 47 -10.77 -1.34 25.79
N MET A 48 -9.98 -1.82 24.82
CA MET A 48 -10.36 -2.86 23.86
C MET A 48 -10.16 -4.27 24.43
N ASP A 49 -10.49 -4.45 25.71
CA ASP A 49 -10.61 -5.76 26.35
C ASP A 49 -11.89 -6.48 25.87
N ILE A 50 -11.93 -6.74 24.56
CA ILE A 50 -12.62 -7.92 24.03
C ILE A 50 -11.59 -9.05 24.07
N GLY A 51 -11.10 -9.41 25.27
CA GLY A 51 -10.36 -10.64 25.52
C GLY A 51 -9.09 -10.85 24.68
N GLY A 52 -8.18 -9.87 24.69
CA GLY A 52 -6.77 -10.08 24.34
C GLY A 52 -6.42 -10.12 22.85
N ILE A 53 -6.29 -8.94 22.21
CA ILE A 53 -5.72 -8.83 20.86
C ILE A 53 -4.26 -9.37 20.71
N PRO A 54 -3.39 -9.38 21.74
CA PRO A 54 -2.08 -10.04 21.65
C PRO A 54 -2.10 -11.55 21.38
N ALA A 55 -3.28 -12.20 21.33
CA ALA A 55 -3.43 -13.64 21.06
C ALA A 55 -3.78 -13.98 19.59
N TYR A 56 -3.90 -12.98 18.71
CA TYR A 56 -4.55 -13.15 17.39
C TYR A 56 -3.67 -12.83 16.17
N ILE A 57 -2.52 -12.19 16.33
CA ILE A 57 -1.51 -12.03 15.28
C ILE A 57 -0.13 -12.07 15.91
N ASN A 58 0.85 -12.59 15.18
CA ASN A 58 2.25 -12.53 15.62
C ASN A 58 2.75 -11.08 15.62
N ASP A 59 3.37 -10.66 16.71
CA ASP A 59 3.85 -9.28 16.89
C ASP A 59 5.26 -9.03 16.30
N TYR A 60 5.96 -10.11 15.99
CA TYR A 60 7.33 -10.15 15.47
C TYR A 60 8.29 -9.18 16.17
N ASN A 61 8.24 -9.13 17.51
CA ASN A 61 9.07 -8.25 18.32
C ASN A 61 8.98 -6.77 17.89
N LYS A 62 7.79 -6.34 17.43
CA LYS A 62 7.48 -4.96 17.04
C LYS A 62 8.22 -4.48 15.77
N GLU A 63 8.68 -5.40 14.93
CA GLU A 63 9.28 -5.06 13.64
C GLU A 63 8.19 -4.77 12.59
N ILE A 64 7.77 -3.50 12.46
CA ILE A 64 6.66 -3.09 11.59
C ILE A 64 6.82 -3.49 10.11
N CYS A 65 8.05 -3.48 9.58
CA CYS A 65 8.29 -3.80 8.18
C CYS A 65 8.26 -5.31 7.89
N VAL A 66 8.35 -6.18 8.89
CA VAL A 66 8.59 -7.61 8.69
C VAL A 66 7.40 -8.34 8.08
N TYR A 67 6.20 -7.80 8.26
CA TYR A 67 4.96 -8.28 7.64
C TYR A 67 5.01 -8.18 6.10
N CYS A 68 5.84 -7.27 5.57
CA CYS A 68 5.98 -6.99 4.15
C CYS A 68 7.36 -7.36 3.62
N HIS A 69 8.43 -7.12 4.38
CA HIS A 69 9.81 -7.18 3.90
C HIS A 69 10.71 -8.11 4.71
N THR A 70 11.60 -8.82 4.02
CA THR A 70 12.67 -9.62 4.61
C THR A 70 13.99 -9.44 3.85
N PRO A 71 15.12 -9.24 4.54
CA PRO A 71 16.41 -9.04 3.87
C PRO A 71 16.88 -10.24 3.03
N HIS A 72 16.45 -11.45 3.38
CA HIS A 72 16.91 -12.70 2.74
C HIS A 72 15.75 -13.65 2.48
N ASN A 73 15.88 -14.46 1.43
CA ASN A 73 14.89 -15.47 1.03
C ASN A 73 13.50 -14.86 0.77
N ALA A 74 13.48 -13.63 0.27
CA ALA A 74 12.28 -12.94 -0.14
C ALA A 74 11.66 -13.57 -1.39
N ASN A 75 10.33 -13.44 -1.49
CA ASN A 75 9.57 -13.62 -2.70
C ASN A 75 9.87 -12.48 -3.70
N THR A 76 9.70 -12.74 -4.99
CA THR A 76 9.96 -11.82 -6.11
C THR A 76 8.75 -10.96 -6.51
N MET A 77 7.59 -11.10 -5.85
CA MET A 77 6.39 -10.29 -6.15
C MET A 77 6.63 -8.78 -5.96
N ALA A 78 7.40 -8.41 -4.94
CA ALA A 78 7.77 -7.04 -4.63
C ALA A 78 9.19 -7.02 -4.02
N PRO A 79 9.87 -5.86 -3.94
CA PRO A 79 11.20 -5.78 -3.36
C PRO A 79 11.25 -6.38 -1.96
N LEU A 80 12.11 -7.38 -1.78
CA LEU A 80 12.31 -8.04 -0.49
C LEU A 80 11.03 -8.61 0.13
N TRP A 81 10.02 -9.02 -0.66
CA TRP A 81 8.72 -9.40 -0.14
C TRP A 81 8.73 -10.63 0.78
N ASN A 82 8.16 -10.52 1.98
CA ASN A 82 8.19 -11.56 3.02
C ASN A 82 6.90 -12.39 3.10
N ARG A 83 6.11 -12.47 2.04
CA ARG A 83 4.85 -13.24 2.06
C ARG A 83 4.74 -14.20 0.88
N ASN A 84 3.96 -15.26 1.11
CA ASN A 84 3.63 -16.22 0.07
C ASN A 84 2.81 -15.56 -1.04
N THR A 85 2.98 -16.04 -2.27
CA THR A 85 2.14 -15.63 -3.41
C THR A 85 0.78 -16.29 -3.30
N PRO A 86 -0.32 -15.52 -3.34
CA PRO A 86 -1.65 -16.09 -3.49
C PRO A 86 -1.76 -16.96 -4.73
N ALA A 87 -2.53 -18.05 -4.64
CA ALA A 87 -2.70 -18.98 -5.75
C ALA A 87 -3.74 -18.50 -6.78
N GLY A 88 -4.64 -17.59 -6.43
CA GLY A 88 -5.83 -17.28 -7.24
C GLY A 88 -6.69 -18.53 -7.51
N PRO A 89 -7.47 -18.56 -8.62
CA PRO A 89 -7.68 -17.47 -9.57
C PRO A 89 -8.57 -16.37 -8.98
N TYR A 90 -8.48 -15.17 -9.57
CA TYR A 90 -9.31 -14.03 -9.21
C TYR A 90 -10.47 -13.87 -10.20
N GLY A 91 -11.66 -13.58 -9.67
CA GLY A 91 -12.81 -13.12 -10.43
C GLY A 91 -12.56 -11.70 -10.91
N ILE A 92 -11.94 -11.52 -12.07
CA ILE A 92 -11.59 -10.19 -12.59
C ILE A 92 -12.80 -9.52 -13.23
N TYR A 93 -12.87 -8.20 -13.13
CA TYR A 93 -13.80 -7.42 -13.93
C TYR A 93 -13.52 -7.62 -15.42
N ASN A 94 -14.43 -8.32 -16.11
CA ASN A 94 -14.29 -8.65 -17.53
C ASN A 94 -15.60 -8.53 -18.33
N SER A 95 -16.69 -8.04 -17.72
CA SER A 95 -18.04 -8.25 -18.26
C SER A 95 -18.97 -7.03 -18.21
N SER A 96 -18.47 -5.83 -18.52
CA SER A 96 -19.35 -4.65 -18.63
C SER A 96 -19.47 -4.13 -20.06
N ALA A 97 -20.63 -3.55 -20.37
CA ALA A 97 -20.89 -2.87 -21.64
C ALA A 97 -20.07 -1.59 -21.82
N THR A 98 -19.28 -1.21 -20.82
CA THR A 98 -18.47 0.02 -20.77
C THR A 98 -16.97 -0.29 -20.73
N MET A 99 -16.57 -1.51 -21.07
CA MET A 99 -15.16 -1.93 -21.05
C MET A 99 -14.80 -2.61 -22.36
N ASP A 100 -13.94 -1.94 -23.12
CA ASP A 100 -13.42 -2.43 -24.39
C ASP A 100 -12.04 -3.10 -24.26
N ALA A 101 -11.28 -2.74 -23.23
CA ALA A 101 -9.95 -3.28 -22.97
C ALA A 101 -10.02 -4.68 -22.34
N ALA A 102 -9.17 -5.59 -22.81
CA ALA A 102 -9.02 -6.90 -22.20
C ALA A 102 -8.24 -6.81 -20.88
N THR A 103 -8.72 -7.51 -19.85
CA THR A 103 -8.08 -7.60 -18.54
C THR A 103 -7.49 -8.99 -18.30
N GLY A 104 -6.45 -9.06 -17.47
CA GLY A 104 -5.75 -10.29 -17.11
C GLY A 104 -5.85 -10.60 -15.63
N GLN A 105 -5.31 -11.76 -15.23
CA GLN A 105 -5.14 -12.07 -13.80
C GLN A 105 -4.12 -11.11 -13.16
N PRO A 106 -4.29 -10.76 -11.86
CA PRO A 106 -3.32 -9.97 -11.13
C PRO A 106 -1.91 -10.58 -11.21
N ASN A 107 -0.91 -9.74 -11.39
CA ASN A 107 0.49 -10.12 -11.46
C ASN A 107 1.28 -9.56 -10.26
N GLY A 108 2.56 -9.96 -10.18
CA GLY A 108 3.57 -9.62 -9.15
C GLY A 108 3.18 -8.56 -8.12
N LEU A 109 3.21 -7.28 -8.50
CA LEU A 109 3.04 -6.17 -7.54
C LEU A 109 1.62 -6.09 -6.96
N SER A 110 0.60 -6.38 -7.76
CA SER A 110 -0.77 -6.46 -7.27
C SER A 110 -0.99 -7.70 -6.39
N LEU A 111 -0.36 -8.83 -6.73
CA LEU A 111 -0.37 -10.04 -5.88
C LEU A 111 0.31 -9.81 -4.53
N ALA A 112 1.28 -8.89 -4.43
CA ALA A 112 1.85 -8.49 -3.14
C ALA A 112 0.76 -7.89 -2.23
N CYS A 113 -0.03 -6.93 -2.72
CA CYS A 113 -1.15 -6.36 -1.97
C CYS A 113 -2.21 -7.42 -1.64
N LEU A 114 -2.59 -8.22 -2.65
CA LEU A 114 -3.59 -9.28 -2.49
C LEU A 114 -3.16 -10.36 -1.50
N SER A 115 -1.85 -10.59 -1.32
CA SER A 115 -1.36 -11.51 -0.29
C SER A 115 -1.79 -11.17 1.13
N CYS A 116 -2.24 -9.94 1.38
CA CYS A 116 -2.96 -9.57 2.60
C CYS A 116 -4.46 -9.45 2.34
N HIS A 117 -4.87 -8.77 1.27
CA HIS A 117 -6.23 -8.27 1.06
C HIS A 117 -7.22 -9.27 0.45
N ASP A 118 -6.73 -10.37 -0.12
CA ASP A 118 -7.60 -11.39 -0.73
C ASP A 118 -8.21 -12.37 0.28
N GLY A 119 -7.80 -12.27 1.54
CA GLY A 119 -8.32 -13.09 2.63
C GLY A 119 -7.97 -14.57 2.54
N THR A 120 -7.05 -14.99 1.67
CA THR A 120 -6.61 -16.39 1.53
C THR A 120 -5.42 -16.73 2.41
N ILE A 121 -4.60 -15.73 2.74
CA ILE A 121 -3.41 -15.84 3.58
C ILE A 121 -3.61 -14.95 4.81
N ALA A 122 -3.24 -15.45 5.99
CA ALA A 122 -3.33 -14.66 7.21
C ALA A 122 -2.42 -13.43 7.17
N VAL A 123 -2.85 -12.32 7.75
CA VAL A 123 -2.13 -11.03 7.68
C VAL A 123 -0.76 -11.08 8.33
N ASP A 124 -0.56 -11.96 9.31
CA ASP A 124 0.71 -12.18 9.98
C ASP A 124 1.53 -13.32 9.35
N SER A 125 1.04 -14.04 8.36
CA SER A 125 1.78 -15.15 7.74
C SER A 125 2.91 -14.65 6.85
N ILE A 126 4.16 -14.84 7.30
CA ILE A 126 5.39 -14.44 6.59
C ILE A 126 6.29 -15.64 6.25
N ILE A 127 7.14 -15.49 5.23
CA ILE A 127 8.08 -16.53 4.75
C ILE A 127 9.27 -16.67 5.70
N ASN A 128 9.83 -15.55 6.14
CA ASN A 128 11.04 -15.49 6.93
C ASN A 128 10.79 -14.69 8.21
N GLN A 129 10.65 -15.41 9.31
CA GLN A 129 10.47 -14.83 10.63
C GLN A 129 11.78 -14.23 11.14
N PRO A 130 11.75 -13.07 11.80
CA PRO A 130 12.97 -12.46 12.32
C PRO A 130 13.49 -13.29 13.49
N SER A 131 14.82 -13.45 13.56
CA SER A 131 15.48 -14.23 14.64
C SER A 131 15.28 -13.65 16.04
N SER A 132 14.76 -12.42 16.13
CA SER A 132 14.40 -11.68 17.35
C SER A 132 13.02 -12.05 17.92
N GLY A 133 12.18 -12.79 17.19
CA GLY A 133 10.78 -13.05 17.54
C GLY A 133 10.52 -14.48 18.02
N LEU A 134 9.85 -14.59 19.16
CA LEU A 134 9.33 -15.83 19.74
C LEU A 134 8.41 -16.58 18.75
N ILE A 135 8.45 -17.91 18.77
CA ILE A 135 7.50 -18.76 18.05
C ILE A 135 6.09 -18.41 18.54
N ALA A 136 5.18 -18.22 17.58
CA ALA A 136 3.75 -18.12 17.80
C ALA A 136 3.31 -19.08 18.91
N THR A 137 2.81 -18.52 20.01
CA THR A 137 1.86 -19.24 20.85
C THR A 137 0.76 -19.80 19.94
N PRO A 138 0.17 -20.99 20.23
CA PRO A 138 -0.96 -21.49 19.46
C PRO A 138 -2.06 -20.41 19.45
N GLY A 139 -2.21 -19.74 18.32
CA GLY A 139 -3.02 -18.54 18.16
C GLY A 139 -3.80 -18.61 16.86
N TRP A 140 -4.91 -17.87 16.82
CA TRP A 140 -5.68 -17.72 15.59
C TRP A 140 -4.90 -16.82 14.64
N HIS A 141 -4.84 -17.14 13.35
CA HIS A 141 -4.18 -16.33 12.33
C HIS A 141 -5.24 -15.66 11.46
N TYR A 142 -5.45 -14.36 11.64
CA TYR A 142 -6.57 -13.65 11.03
C TYR A 142 -6.33 -13.27 9.56
N GLN A 143 -7.40 -13.30 8.77
CA GLN A 143 -7.41 -13.00 7.35
C GLN A 143 -8.28 -11.77 7.04
N MET A 144 -7.94 -11.03 5.97
CA MET A 144 -8.73 -9.88 5.49
C MET A 144 -10.01 -10.32 4.77
N LYS A 145 -10.94 -10.89 5.52
CA LYS A 145 -12.27 -11.31 5.03
C LYS A 145 -13.36 -10.92 6.02
N LEU A 146 -14.60 -10.88 5.53
CA LEU A 146 -15.78 -10.48 6.33
C LEU A 146 -16.29 -11.58 7.27
N LEU A 147 -16.11 -12.85 6.90
CA LEU A 147 -16.79 -13.98 7.52
C LEU A 147 -15.81 -15.14 7.79
N GLY A 148 -16.12 -15.98 8.78
CA GLY A 148 -15.33 -17.14 9.18
C GLY A 148 -14.88 -17.10 10.65
N PRO A 149 -14.19 -18.13 11.14
CA PRO A 149 -13.67 -18.12 12.51
C PRO A 149 -12.41 -17.25 12.67
N ASP A 150 -11.68 -17.02 11.58
CA ASP A 150 -10.34 -16.42 11.49
C ASP A 150 -10.36 -15.15 10.62
N ASN A 151 -11.30 -14.24 10.87
CA ASN A 151 -11.51 -13.09 9.99
C ASN A 151 -11.49 -11.75 10.72
N CYS A 152 -10.78 -10.78 10.12
CA CYS A 152 -10.70 -9.41 10.65
C CYS A 152 -12.08 -8.73 10.70
N GLY A 153 -12.99 -9.11 9.79
CA GLY A 153 -14.36 -8.60 9.72
C GLY A 153 -15.23 -8.85 10.95
N LEU A 154 -14.84 -9.75 11.87
CA LEU A 154 -15.56 -9.95 13.14
C LEU A 154 -15.66 -8.64 13.93
N CYS A 155 -14.57 -7.85 13.93
CA CYS A 155 -14.47 -6.62 14.72
C CYS A 155 -14.46 -5.36 13.86
N HIS A 156 -13.99 -5.45 12.62
CA HIS A 156 -13.72 -4.29 11.75
C HIS A 156 -14.81 -4.02 10.72
N THR A 157 -16.06 -4.20 11.13
CA THR A 157 -17.24 -3.80 10.37
C THR A 157 -17.67 -2.36 10.66
N GLY A 158 -17.08 -1.67 11.63
CA GLY A 158 -17.62 -0.39 12.12
C GLY A 158 -18.92 -0.52 12.92
N ALA A 159 -19.43 -1.75 13.12
CA ALA A 159 -20.62 -2.02 13.92
C ALA A 159 -20.29 -2.28 15.40
N ILE A 160 -19.09 -2.78 15.70
CA ILE A 160 -18.60 -2.97 17.07
C ILE A 160 -17.86 -1.71 17.48
N GLY A 161 -18.31 -1.08 18.58
CA GLY A 161 -18.11 0.33 18.98
C GLY A 161 -16.68 0.85 19.21
N SER A 162 -15.67 0.20 18.65
CA SER A 162 -14.27 0.61 18.69
C SER A 162 -13.44 0.08 17.50
N GLY A 163 -13.97 -0.84 16.70
CA GLY A 163 -13.32 -1.30 15.47
C GLY A 163 -13.54 -0.27 14.36
N HIS A 164 -12.45 0.23 13.76
CA HIS A 164 -12.58 0.99 12.52
C HIS A 164 -13.21 0.12 11.42
N ASP A 165 -14.00 0.74 10.55
CA ASP A 165 -14.54 0.06 9.37
C ASP A 165 -13.41 -0.17 8.35
N SER A 166 -13.12 -1.42 8.02
CA SER A 166 -12.21 -1.81 6.94
C SER A 166 -12.84 -2.72 5.90
N ARG A 167 -14.19 -2.71 5.79
CA ARG A 167 -14.90 -3.54 4.80
C ARG A 167 -14.44 -3.28 3.36
N ALA A 168 -14.15 -2.02 3.03
CA ALA A 168 -13.65 -1.62 1.71
C ALA A 168 -12.24 -2.13 1.40
N SER A 169 -11.56 -2.76 2.36
CA SER A 169 -10.23 -3.35 2.19
C SER A 169 -10.26 -4.88 2.21
N TYR A 170 -11.43 -5.51 2.32
CA TYR A 170 -11.61 -6.96 2.18
C TYR A 170 -11.93 -7.29 0.72
N LEU A 171 -10.91 -7.22 -0.13
CA LEU A 171 -11.08 -7.43 -1.57
C LEU A 171 -11.49 -8.87 -1.88
N GLY A 172 -10.92 -9.83 -1.17
CA GLY A 172 -11.19 -11.24 -1.45
C GLY A 172 -10.58 -11.69 -2.79
N ILE A 173 -11.08 -12.80 -3.31
CA ILE A 173 -10.70 -13.33 -4.63
C ILE A 173 -11.64 -12.87 -5.74
N ASP A 174 -12.71 -12.15 -5.42
CA ASP A 174 -13.65 -11.59 -6.39
C ASP A 174 -13.37 -10.10 -6.53
N LEU A 175 -12.72 -9.73 -7.63
CA LEU A 175 -12.34 -8.36 -7.98
C LEU A 175 -13.26 -7.81 -9.08
N SER A 176 -14.47 -8.35 -9.21
CA SER A 176 -15.40 -8.00 -10.28
C SER A 176 -16.13 -6.67 -10.06
N ASP A 177 -15.98 -6.04 -8.90
CA ASP A 177 -16.44 -4.68 -8.61
C ASP A 177 -15.28 -3.69 -8.40
N ASP A 178 -14.04 -4.15 -8.53
CA ASP A 178 -12.83 -3.35 -8.40
C ASP A 178 -12.34 -2.77 -9.73
N HIS A 179 -11.53 -1.70 -9.63
CA HIS A 179 -10.81 -1.19 -10.80
C HIS A 179 -9.82 -2.25 -11.30
N PRO A 180 -9.80 -2.58 -12.60
CA PRO A 180 -8.89 -3.61 -13.07
C PRO A 180 -7.42 -3.21 -12.86
N ILE A 181 -6.60 -4.20 -12.55
CA ILE A 181 -5.17 -4.06 -12.27
C ILE A 181 -4.39 -5.04 -13.14
N SER A 182 -3.08 -4.89 -13.16
CA SER A 182 -2.17 -5.65 -14.01
C SER A 182 -2.48 -5.48 -15.50
N ILE A 183 -2.88 -4.27 -15.89
CA ILE A 183 -3.18 -3.87 -17.27
C ILE A 183 -1.95 -3.19 -17.87
N ASP A 184 -1.61 -3.52 -19.12
CA ASP A 184 -0.60 -2.79 -19.89
C ASP A 184 -1.17 -1.44 -20.35
N TYR A 185 -0.73 -0.35 -19.74
CA TYR A 185 -1.22 0.99 -20.05
C TYR A 185 -0.76 1.48 -21.44
N ASN A 186 0.35 0.94 -21.96
CA ASN A 186 0.85 1.29 -23.28
C ASN A 186 -0.06 0.73 -24.37
N ASP A 187 -0.58 -0.47 -24.14
CA ASP A 187 -1.57 -1.08 -25.02
C ASP A 187 -2.86 -0.25 -25.04
N LEU A 188 -3.34 0.20 -23.87
CA LEU A 188 -4.52 1.05 -23.75
C LEU A 188 -4.37 2.36 -24.54
N THR A 189 -3.26 3.08 -24.34
CA THR A 189 -3.01 4.35 -25.03
C THR A 189 -2.79 4.18 -26.54
N THR A 190 -2.35 3.01 -26.99
CA THR A 190 -2.16 2.70 -28.40
C THR A 190 -3.49 2.33 -29.08
N GLN A 191 -4.30 1.48 -28.46
CA GLN A 191 -5.56 1.00 -29.02
C GLN A 191 -6.72 2.00 -28.85
N PHE A 192 -6.77 2.69 -27.71
CA PHE A 192 -7.87 3.56 -27.27
C PHE A 192 -7.38 4.99 -26.97
N GLY A 193 -6.41 5.49 -27.73
CA GLY A 193 -5.72 6.76 -27.42
C GLY A 193 -6.61 8.02 -27.32
N THR A 194 -7.88 7.97 -27.73
CA THR A 194 -8.87 9.04 -27.53
C THR A 194 -9.63 8.96 -26.20
N GLU A 195 -9.40 7.92 -25.41
CA GLU A 195 -10.07 7.67 -24.12
C GLU A 195 -9.10 7.71 -22.94
N PHE A 196 -7.79 7.72 -23.21
CA PHE A 196 -6.74 7.72 -22.19
C PHE A 196 -5.72 8.85 -22.37
N ASN A 197 -5.37 9.50 -21.27
CA ASN A 197 -4.26 10.45 -21.24
C ASN A 197 -2.93 9.70 -21.35
N THR A 198 -2.01 10.23 -22.15
CA THR A 198 -0.64 9.70 -22.25
C THR A 198 0.24 10.27 -21.11
N PRO A 199 0.86 9.41 -20.27
CA PRO A 199 1.80 9.87 -19.25
C PRO A 199 3.11 10.38 -19.89
N PRO A 200 3.85 11.25 -19.19
CA PRO A 200 5.18 11.70 -19.64
C PRO A 200 6.21 10.56 -19.80
N ASP A 201 6.07 9.49 -19.02
CA ASP A 201 6.89 8.27 -19.11
C ASP A 201 5.97 7.05 -19.18
N LEU A 202 5.98 6.37 -20.34
CA LEU A 202 5.18 5.17 -20.61
C LEU A 202 5.56 3.96 -19.75
N SER A 203 6.71 4.00 -19.07
CA SER A 203 7.15 2.92 -18.18
C SER A 203 6.96 3.25 -16.70
N ARG A 204 6.97 4.54 -16.32
CA ARG A 204 6.97 5.01 -14.91
C ARG A 204 5.79 5.90 -14.52
N GLY A 205 4.98 6.35 -15.47
CA GLY A 205 3.83 7.22 -15.23
C GLY A 205 4.22 8.70 -15.09
N TRP A 206 3.58 9.39 -14.15
CA TRP A 206 3.77 10.81 -13.91
C TRP A 206 4.88 11.08 -12.88
N PRO A 207 5.64 12.18 -13.01
CA PRO A 207 6.73 12.52 -12.10
C PRO A 207 6.21 12.93 -10.69
N GLY A 208 7.10 12.90 -9.68
CA GLY A 208 6.74 13.28 -8.31
C GLY A 208 5.97 12.21 -7.55
N ASN A 209 5.21 12.58 -6.51
CA ASN A 209 4.28 11.66 -5.82
C ASN A 209 2.91 11.62 -6.54
N ASP A 210 2.93 11.38 -7.85
CA ASP A 210 1.73 11.26 -8.69
C ASP A 210 1.54 9.79 -9.12
N ILE A 211 0.51 9.50 -9.93
CA ILE A 211 0.23 8.15 -10.45
C ILE A 211 1.48 7.53 -11.07
N LYS A 212 1.77 6.29 -10.67
CA LYS A 212 2.92 5.52 -11.16
C LYS A 212 2.49 4.41 -12.11
N LEU A 213 3.39 4.08 -13.03
CA LEU A 213 3.33 2.82 -13.77
C LEU A 213 4.54 1.97 -13.36
N TYR A 214 4.36 0.66 -13.43
CA TYR A 214 5.41 -0.30 -13.10
C TYR A 214 5.71 -1.10 -14.35
N PHE A 215 6.78 -0.70 -15.06
CA PHE A 215 7.12 -1.27 -16.37
C PHE A 215 5.99 -1.12 -17.39
N GLY A 216 5.25 -0.02 -17.31
CA GLY A 216 4.08 0.27 -18.16
C GLY A 216 2.76 -0.31 -17.66
N TYR A 217 2.77 -1.10 -16.59
CA TYR A 217 1.55 -1.68 -16.03
C TYR A 217 0.89 -0.77 -15.00
N VAL A 218 -0.44 -0.77 -15.00
CA VAL A 218 -1.27 -0.28 -13.90
C VAL A 218 -1.36 -1.37 -12.84
N GLU A 219 -0.87 -1.10 -11.64
CA GLU A 219 -0.88 -2.03 -10.52
C GLU A 219 -1.50 -1.36 -9.28
N CYS A 220 -1.82 -2.10 -8.22
CA CYS A 220 -2.24 -1.48 -6.94
C CYS A 220 -1.35 -0.29 -6.52
N PRO A 221 0.00 -0.38 -6.52
CA PRO A 221 0.86 0.73 -6.14
C PRO A 221 0.94 1.87 -7.18
N SER A 222 0.21 1.81 -8.29
CA SER A 222 0.04 2.92 -9.24
C SER A 222 -0.75 4.05 -8.62
N CYS A 223 -1.80 3.70 -7.87
CA CYS A 223 -2.67 4.64 -7.17
C CYS A 223 -2.33 4.70 -5.69
N HIS A 224 -1.82 3.61 -5.10
CA HIS A 224 -1.52 3.53 -3.68
C HIS A 224 -0.02 3.66 -3.37
N ASP A 225 0.33 4.38 -2.32
CA ASP A 225 1.66 4.38 -1.70
C ASP A 225 1.56 3.94 -0.25
N VAL A 226 1.80 2.65 -0.02
CA VAL A 226 1.70 2.06 1.32
C VAL A 226 2.69 2.68 2.32
N HIS A 227 3.72 3.38 1.86
CA HIS A 227 4.70 4.06 2.71
C HIS A 227 4.29 5.48 3.09
N ASP A 228 3.23 6.01 2.48
CA ASP A 228 2.73 7.37 2.68
C ASP A 228 1.22 7.34 3.04
N PRO A 229 0.87 7.34 4.33
CA PRO A 229 -0.52 7.27 4.77
C PRO A 229 -1.28 8.60 4.71
N ASP A 230 -0.66 9.69 4.25
CA ASP A 230 -1.19 11.06 4.42
C ASP A 230 -2.51 11.29 3.66
N ILE A 231 -2.75 10.55 2.57
CA ILE A 231 -3.99 10.62 1.79
C ILE A 231 -4.71 9.28 1.92
N PRO A 232 -5.72 9.12 2.79
CA PRO A 232 -6.42 7.85 2.92
C PRO A 232 -7.19 7.43 1.65
N PRO A 233 -7.24 6.13 1.29
CA PRO A 233 -6.51 5.01 1.89
C PRO A 233 -5.16 4.78 1.21
N PHE A 234 -4.14 5.56 1.58
CA PHE A 234 -2.78 5.53 0.99
C PHE A 234 -2.74 5.92 -0.49
N LEU A 235 -3.55 6.87 -0.95
CA LEU A 235 -3.50 7.35 -2.33
C LEU A 235 -2.25 8.20 -2.57
N ARG A 236 -1.65 8.10 -3.76
CA ARG A 236 -0.56 9.00 -4.19
C ARG A 236 -1.02 10.44 -4.33
N ILE A 237 -2.25 10.62 -4.81
CA ILE A 237 -2.89 11.92 -4.99
C ILE A 237 -4.32 11.89 -4.44
N SER A 238 -4.81 13.06 -4.04
CA SER A 238 -6.22 13.21 -3.65
C SER A 238 -7.14 12.83 -4.82
N ASN A 239 -8.21 12.09 -4.53
CA ASN A 239 -9.28 11.83 -5.49
C ASN A 239 -10.41 12.89 -5.44
N ALA A 240 -10.15 14.07 -4.85
CA ALA A 240 -11.08 15.20 -4.95
C ALA A 240 -11.42 15.48 -6.42
N ASP A 241 -12.70 15.74 -6.70
CA ASP A 241 -13.21 16.00 -8.05
C ASP A 241 -12.87 14.90 -9.09
N SER A 242 -12.71 13.64 -8.64
CA SER A 242 -12.27 12.52 -9.48
C SER A 242 -10.89 12.70 -10.11
N ALA A 243 -10.01 13.48 -9.45
CA ALA A 243 -8.67 13.76 -9.97
C ALA A 243 -7.87 12.50 -10.23
N LEU A 244 -8.01 11.44 -9.41
CA LEU A 244 -7.33 10.16 -9.64
C LEU A 244 -7.75 9.53 -10.97
N CYS A 245 -9.06 9.49 -11.22
CA CYS A 245 -9.65 8.88 -12.40
C CYS A 245 -9.27 9.67 -13.67
N THR A 246 -9.34 11.01 -13.59
CA THR A 246 -9.09 11.88 -14.74
C THR A 246 -7.60 12.08 -15.04
N LYS A 247 -6.69 11.56 -14.20
CA LYS A 247 -5.28 11.39 -14.61
C LYS A 247 -5.15 10.43 -15.78
N CYS A 248 -5.86 9.30 -15.74
CA CYS A 248 -5.75 8.28 -16.77
C CYS A 248 -6.84 8.42 -17.84
N HIS A 249 -8.08 8.70 -17.45
CA HIS A 249 -9.22 8.68 -18.38
C HIS A 249 -9.55 10.07 -18.92
N MET A 250 -9.81 10.12 -20.24
CA MET A 250 -10.44 11.23 -20.92
C MET A 250 -11.93 10.92 -21.05
N LYS A 251 -12.79 11.77 -20.48
CA LYS A 251 -14.25 11.68 -20.56
C LYS A 251 -14.81 12.76 -21.47
#